data_AF-A0A060SVA6-F1
#
_entry.id   AF-A0A060SVA6-F1
#
_cell.length_a   1.000
_cell.length_b   1.000
_cell.length_c   1.000
_cell.angle_alpha   90.00
_cell.angle_beta   90.00
_cell.angle_gamma   90.00
#
_symmetry.space_group_name_H-M   'P 1'
#
loop_
_entity.id
_entity.type
_entity.pdbx_description
1 polymer ?
#
loop_
_entity_poly.entity_id
_entity_poly.type
_entity_poly.pdbx_seq_one_letter_code
_entity_poly.pdbx_strand_id
1 'polypeptide(L)'
;SFFHVLLYYAIRYLPTNCSPADITPFMYEYFDGYTKNGDNYAASVTKHLAMMTGRILVSSSFVLQFYTSPCSSGHPAPPLHPINTLFSNLLDIFKAQYTLYDMDLSTSSTSTSVDLATPILDANSVEEPSDDLDPLTWLARLQAEFNTSSKGASHLSKPDRKELEEAVAPLKAQGAMTMLYVKRLARDTWPAADKIPDQMRPDFDPAHEAKKPKPPKAGNGPHAGPSSMPPPSQGSNASRKRNTLHNGDPFEEPSSKRSATGR
;
A
#
# COMPACT_ATOMS: atom_id res chain seq x y z
N SER A 1 1.19 14.26 3.31
CA SER A 1 2.49 13.99 2.66
C SER A 1 3.61 13.74 3.66
N PHE A 2 3.87 14.63 4.63
CA PHE A 2 4.99 14.50 5.58
C PHE A 2 5.03 13.16 6.35
N PHE A 3 3.88 12.67 6.84
CA PHE A 3 3.78 11.36 7.47
C PHE A 3 4.37 10.22 6.61
N HIS A 4 4.06 10.20 5.31
CA HIS A 4 4.55 9.15 4.42
C HIS A 4 6.06 9.26 4.19
N VAL A 5 6.61 10.48 4.12
CA VAL A 5 8.07 10.68 4.05
C VAL A 5 8.75 10.14 5.31
N LEU A 6 8.19 10.45 6.49
CA LEU A 6 8.71 9.95 7.75
C LEU A 6 8.64 8.42 7.81
N LEU A 7 7.51 7.84 7.39
CA LEU A 7 7.33 6.39 7.33
C LEU A 7 8.33 5.73 6.36
N TYR A 8 8.56 6.33 5.19
CA TYR A 8 9.52 5.84 4.20
C TYR A 8 10.92 5.70 4.80
N TYR A 9 11.41 6.76 5.46
CA TYR A 9 12.73 6.73 6.11
C TYR A 9 12.75 5.78 7.31
N ALA A 10 11.68 5.72 8.09
CA ALA A 10 11.60 4.81 9.23
C ALA A 10 11.74 3.35 8.78
N ILE A 11 11.01 2.94 7.74
CA ILE A 11 11.07 1.56 7.22
C ILE A 11 12.46 1.24 6.66
N ARG A 12 13.10 2.18 5.96
CA ARG A 12 14.41 1.91 5.35
C ARG A 12 15.54 1.82 6.36
N TYR A 13 15.49 2.64 7.42
CA TYR A 13 16.65 2.89 8.26
C TYR A 13 16.47 2.61 9.74
N LEU A 14 15.28 2.23 10.21
CA LEU A 14 15.08 1.81 11.61
C LEU A 14 14.85 0.30 11.71
N PRO A 15 15.32 -0.36 12.79
CA PRO A 15 14.97 -1.74 13.09
C PRO A 15 13.45 -1.92 13.15
N THR A 16 12.94 -2.96 12.50
CA THR A 16 11.51 -3.29 12.52
C THR A 16 11.27 -4.74 12.91
N ASN A 17 10.02 -5.10 13.20
CA ASN A 17 9.59 -6.48 13.31
C ASN A 17 9.44 -7.18 11.95
N CYS A 18 9.49 -6.43 10.84
CA CYS A 18 9.33 -6.95 9.49
C CYS A 18 10.59 -7.66 9.01
N SER A 19 10.45 -8.80 8.34
CA SER A 19 11.60 -9.50 7.78
C SER A 19 12.18 -8.71 6.60
N PRO A 20 13.50 -8.74 6.36
CA PRO A 20 14.10 -8.07 5.19
C PRO A 20 13.51 -8.52 3.85
N ALA A 21 12.98 -9.75 3.78
CA ALA A 21 12.33 -10.28 2.58
C ALA A 21 10.97 -9.61 2.31
N ASP A 22 10.27 -9.16 3.36
CA ASP A 22 8.93 -8.57 3.28
C ASP A 22 8.96 -7.04 3.19
N ILE A 23 10.01 -6.40 3.70
CA ILE A 23 10.18 -4.93 3.67
C ILE A 23 10.09 -4.40 2.25
N THR A 24 10.82 -5.00 1.31
CA THR A 24 10.91 -4.47 -0.05
C THR A 24 9.56 -4.57 -0.78
N PRO A 25 8.89 -5.74 -0.87
CA PRO A 25 7.54 -5.82 -1.45
C PRO A 25 6.55 -4.85 -0.80
N PHE A 26 6.56 -4.75 0.54
CA PHE A 26 5.68 -3.84 1.27
C PHE A 26 5.92 -2.37 0.91
N MET A 27 7.18 -1.95 0.81
CA MET A 27 7.53 -0.58 0.42
C MET A 27 7.00 -0.24 -0.98
N TYR A 28 7.14 -1.14 -1.95
CA TYR A 28 6.59 -0.94 -3.28
C TYR A 28 5.06 -0.88 -3.27
N GLU A 29 4.40 -1.83 -2.62
CA GLU A 29 2.93 -1.84 -2.54
C GLU A 29 2.39 -0.57 -1.85
N TYR A 30 3.01 -0.14 -0.75
CA TYR A 30 2.56 1.01 0.01
C TYR A 30 2.84 2.34 -0.72
N PHE A 31 4.05 2.54 -1.23
CA PHE A 31 4.47 3.84 -1.79
C PHE A 31 4.16 3.99 -3.28
N ASP A 32 4.49 2.98 -4.07
CA ASP A 32 4.40 3.01 -5.55
C ASP A 32 3.14 2.32 -6.08
N GLY A 33 2.48 1.52 -5.24
CA GLY A 33 1.21 0.89 -5.58
C GLY A 33 0.11 1.91 -5.87
N TYR A 34 -0.77 1.55 -6.79
CA TYR A 34 -1.96 2.30 -7.15
C TYR A 34 -3.09 1.33 -7.47
N THR A 35 -4.32 1.80 -7.34
CA THR A 35 -5.50 1.09 -7.85
C THR A 35 -6.02 1.80 -9.08
N LYS A 36 -6.57 1.04 -10.03
CA LYS A 36 -7.20 1.57 -11.24
C LYS A 36 -8.66 1.10 -11.25
N ASN A 37 -9.59 2.04 -11.31
CA ASN A 37 -11.02 1.77 -11.47
C ASN A 37 -11.54 2.51 -12.71
N GLY A 38 -11.72 1.78 -13.81
CA GLY A 38 -11.96 2.37 -15.13
C GLY A 38 -10.79 3.26 -15.55
N ASP A 39 -11.05 4.53 -15.82
CA ASP A 39 -10.03 5.54 -16.16
C ASP A 39 -9.46 6.29 -14.95
N ASN A 40 -9.95 5.99 -13.75
CA ASN A 40 -9.52 6.66 -12.53
C ASN A 40 -8.38 5.89 -11.86
N TYR A 41 -7.38 6.65 -11.41
CA TYR A 41 -6.27 6.14 -10.61
C TYR A 41 -6.42 6.62 -9.17
N ALA A 42 -6.27 5.70 -8.23
CA ALA A 42 -6.24 5.99 -6.81
C ALA A 42 -4.97 5.45 -6.17
N ALA A 43 -4.64 5.96 -4.98
CA ALA A 43 -3.50 5.49 -4.23
C ALA A 43 -3.60 3.99 -3.88
N SER A 44 -2.47 3.39 -3.50
CA SER A 44 -2.44 2.00 -3.03
C SER A 44 -3.47 1.71 -1.95
N VAL A 45 -4.03 0.51 -2.02
CA VAL A 45 -4.97 0.00 -1.03
C VAL A 45 -4.35 -0.01 0.37
N THR A 46 -3.09 -0.42 0.48
CA THR A 46 -2.35 -0.49 1.74
C THR A 46 -2.26 0.87 2.42
N LYS A 47 -2.02 1.93 1.65
CA LYS A 47 -1.99 3.31 2.15
C LYS A 47 -3.37 3.75 2.61
N HIS A 48 -4.41 3.47 1.84
CA HIS A 48 -5.79 3.77 2.21
C HIS A 48 -6.21 3.05 3.50
N LEU A 49 -5.95 1.74 3.59
CA LEU A 49 -6.21 0.93 4.78
C LEU A 49 -5.46 1.45 6.00
N ALA A 50 -4.22 1.90 5.84
CA ALA A 50 -3.48 2.47 6.95
C ALA A 50 -4.16 3.73 7.51
N MET A 51 -4.65 4.60 6.64
CA MET A 51 -5.37 5.81 7.06
C MET A 51 -6.72 5.47 7.70
N MET A 52 -7.45 4.49 7.16
CA MET A 52 -8.77 4.08 7.64
C MET A 52 -8.71 3.35 8.99
N THR A 53 -7.74 2.46 9.16
CA THR A 53 -7.66 1.60 10.36
C THR A 53 -6.84 2.25 11.48
N GLY A 54 -5.97 3.20 11.12
CA GLY A 54 -4.98 3.79 12.01
C GLY A 54 -3.76 2.89 12.25
N ARG A 55 -3.54 1.87 11.39
CA ARG A 55 -2.49 0.85 11.57
C ARG A 55 -1.73 0.60 10.28
N ILE A 56 -0.42 0.42 10.37
CA ILE A 56 0.40 0.06 9.20
C ILE A 56 0.48 -1.48 9.15
N LEU A 57 -0.24 -2.09 8.22
CA LEU A 57 -0.29 -3.54 8.04
C LEU A 57 0.65 -3.96 6.91
N VAL A 58 1.61 -4.84 7.21
CA VAL A 58 2.48 -5.46 6.20
C VAL A 58 1.75 -6.66 5.55
N SER A 59 0.93 -7.34 6.33
CA SER A 59 0.02 -8.39 5.89
C SER A 59 -1.27 -8.35 6.74
N SER A 60 -2.26 -9.20 6.45
CA SER A 60 -3.58 -9.16 7.09
C SER A 60 -3.57 -9.16 8.63
N SER A 61 -2.56 -9.77 9.25
CA SER A 61 -2.44 -9.87 10.71
C SER A 61 -1.16 -9.23 11.26
N PHE A 62 -0.29 -8.69 10.40
CA PHE A 62 1.03 -8.22 10.81
C PHE A 62 1.11 -6.70 10.84
N VAL A 63 1.08 -6.13 12.05
CA VAL A 63 1.26 -4.68 12.27
C VAL A 63 2.74 -4.36 12.32
N LEU A 64 3.17 -3.42 11.47
CA LEU A 64 4.53 -2.92 11.47
C LEU A 64 4.85 -2.18 12.77
N GLN A 65 5.96 -2.54 13.40
CA GLN A 65 6.49 -1.88 14.59
C GLN A 65 7.99 -1.63 14.45
N PHE A 66 8.46 -0.54 15.05
CA PHE A 66 9.86 -0.13 15.06
C PHE A 66 10.50 -0.40 16.43
N TYR A 67 11.76 -0.80 16.44
CA TYR A 67 12.54 -1.06 17.66
C TYR A 67 13.70 -0.08 17.80
N THR A 68 14.21 0.08 19.03
CA THR A 68 15.37 0.93 19.31
C THR A 68 16.70 0.32 18.86
N SER A 69 16.72 -0.98 18.59
CA SER A 69 17.89 -1.71 18.08
C SER A 69 17.44 -2.98 17.32
N PRO A 70 18.32 -3.61 16.53
CA PRO A 70 18.01 -4.88 15.88
C PRO A 70 17.72 -6.01 16.87
N CYS A 71 16.78 -6.89 16.53
CA CYS A 71 16.53 -8.12 17.27
C CYS A 71 17.74 -9.05 17.15
N SER A 72 18.20 -9.59 18.28
CA SER A 72 19.29 -10.57 18.34
C SER A 72 18.76 -11.92 18.79
N SER A 73 19.19 -13.00 18.15
CA SER A 73 18.77 -14.36 18.52
C SER A 73 19.19 -14.67 19.96
N GLY A 74 18.27 -15.27 20.74
CA GLY A 74 18.53 -15.62 22.14
C GLY A 74 18.41 -14.46 23.13
N HIS A 75 18.08 -13.25 22.68
CA HIS A 75 17.83 -12.09 23.53
C HIS A 75 16.35 -11.67 23.49
N PRO A 76 15.84 -11.04 24.56
CA PRO A 76 14.50 -10.44 24.52
C PRO A 76 14.41 -9.39 23.41
N ALA A 77 13.20 -9.18 22.89
CA ALA A 77 12.96 -8.14 21.90
C ALA A 77 13.39 -6.77 22.46
N PRO A 78 14.08 -5.93 21.66
CA PRO A 78 14.45 -4.61 22.09
C PRO A 78 13.23 -3.73 22.42
N PRO A 79 13.42 -2.66 23.19
CA PRO A 79 12.37 -1.67 23.43
C PRO A 79 11.77 -1.12 22.12
N LEU A 80 10.50 -0.76 22.17
CA LEU A 80 9.82 -0.11 21.05
C LEU A 80 10.38 1.30 20.83
N HIS A 81 10.52 1.66 19.57
CA HIS A 81 10.99 2.98 19.17
C HIS A 81 9.93 4.06 19.44
N PRO A 82 10.31 5.28 19.92
CA PRO A 82 9.35 6.38 20.16
C PRO A 82 8.54 6.80 18.93
N ILE A 83 9.07 6.54 17.73
CA ILE A 83 8.37 6.81 16.46
C ILE A 83 7.05 6.05 16.32
N ASN A 84 6.90 4.88 16.97
CA ASN A 84 5.65 4.13 16.94
C ASN A 84 4.50 4.98 17.50
N THR A 85 4.71 5.63 18.65
CA THR A 85 3.70 6.49 19.26
C THR A 85 3.43 7.73 18.42
N LEU A 86 4.46 8.30 17.77
CA LEU A 86 4.26 9.39 16.82
C LEU A 86 3.38 8.95 15.66
N PHE A 87 3.65 7.79 15.06
CA PHE A 87 2.84 7.26 13.97
C PHE A 87 1.42 6.92 14.41
N SER A 88 1.23 6.27 15.56
CA SER A 88 -0.12 5.99 16.09
C SER A 88 -0.93 7.27 16.25
N ASN A 89 -0.38 8.32 16.86
CA ASN A 89 -1.10 9.59 17.04
C ASN A 89 -1.48 10.24 15.70
N LEU A 90 -0.58 10.23 14.71
CA LEU A 90 -0.86 10.79 13.38
C LEU A 90 -1.94 9.96 12.66
N LEU A 91 -1.84 8.65 12.76
CA LEU A 91 -2.78 7.70 12.16
C LEU A 91 -4.17 7.79 12.80
N ASP A 92 -4.26 8.03 14.11
CA ASP A 92 -5.53 8.28 14.80
C ASP A 92 -6.21 9.56 14.28
N ILE A 93 -5.42 10.62 14.05
CA ILE A 93 -5.91 11.87 13.45
C ILE A 93 -6.40 11.63 12.02
N PHE A 94 -5.65 10.89 11.19
CA PHE A 94 -6.08 10.56 9.83
C PHE A 94 -7.34 9.69 9.84
N LYS A 95 -7.41 8.68 10.71
CA LYS A 95 -8.58 7.84 10.88
C LYS A 95 -9.81 8.65 11.25
N ALA A 96 -9.70 9.60 12.16
CA ALA A 96 -10.79 10.50 12.51
C ALA A 96 -11.27 11.31 11.29
N GLN A 97 -10.34 11.80 10.46
CA GLN A 97 -10.67 12.53 9.25
C GLN A 97 -11.40 11.67 8.21
N TYR A 98 -10.95 10.43 8.00
CA TYR A 98 -11.63 9.50 7.11
C TYR A 98 -13.00 9.09 7.65
N THR A 99 -13.14 8.92 8.97
CA THR A 99 -14.43 8.65 9.60
C THR A 99 -15.44 9.79 9.37
N LEU A 100 -15.00 11.06 9.48
CA LEU A 100 -15.84 12.21 9.16
C LEU A 100 -16.26 12.22 7.68
N TYR A 101 -15.34 11.90 6.78
CA TYR A 101 -15.63 11.82 5.36
C TYR A 101 -16.68 10.76 5.03
N ASP A 102 -16.58 9.57 5.63
CA ASP A 102 -17.57 8.49 5.46
C ASP A 102 -18.95 8.86 6.02
N MET A 103 -18.98 9.59 7.14
CA MET A 103 -20.22 10.13 7.70
C MET A 103 -20.89 11.11 6.73
N ASP A 104 -20.13 12.05 6.17
CA ASP A 104 -20.65 13.04 5.22
C ASP A 104 -21.21 12.38 3.95
N LEU A 105 -20.51 11.38 3.40
CA LEU A 105 -20.99 10.58 2.26
C LEU A 105 -22.30 9.84 2.57
N SER A 106 -22.42 9.29 3.78
CA SER A 106 -23.62 8.56 4.23
C SER A 106 -24.83 9.50 4.40
N THR A 107 -24.61 10.72 4.89
CA THR A 107 -25.66 11.74 5.02
C THR A 107 -26.15 12.26 3.67
N SER A 108 -25.25 12.41 2.70
CA SER A 108 -25.59 12.84 1.34
C SER A 108 -26.44 11.79 0.60
N SER A 109 -26.17 10.50 0.82
CA SER A 109 -26.93 9.41 0.19
C SER A 109 -28.35 9.25 0.76
N THR A 110 -28.60 9.71 1.98
CA THR A 110 -29.91 9.59 2.66
C THR A 110 -30.87 10.74 2.28
N SER A 111 -30.38 11.84 1.70
CA SER A 111 -31.19 13.03 1.40
C SER A 111 -31.86 13.03 0.01
N THR A 112 -31.71 11.96 -0.78
CA THR A 112 -32.33 11.81 -2.09
C THR A 112 -33.32 10.64 -2.09
N SER A 113 -34.33 10.71 -1.24
CA SER A 113 -35.57 9.95 -1.43
C SER A 113 -36.63 10.89 -1.99
N VAL A 114 -36.49 11.19 -3.28
CA VAL A 114 -37.62 11.61 -4.10
C VAL A 114 -37.76 10.55 -5.18
N ASP A 115 -38.88 9.85 -5.07
CA ASP A 115 -39.54 8.92 -5.98
C ASP A 115 -39.07 9.03 -7.45
N LEU A 116 -38.38 8.01 -7.96
CA LEU A 116 -38.42 7.72 -9.40
C LEU A 116 -38.17 6.25 -9.70
N ALA A 117 -39.14 5.70 -10.44
CA ALA A 117 -39.28 4.32 -10.88
C ALA A 117 -38.02 3.64 -11.41
N THR A 118 -37.91 2.36 -11.08
CA THR A 118 -37.05 1.34 -11.68
C THR A 118 -37.19 1.31 -13.21
N PRO A 119 -36.07 1.30 -13.97
CA PRO A 119 -36.02 0.60 -15.23
C PRO A 119 -35.39 -0.78 -15.01
N ILE A 120 -36.13 -1.80 -15.44
CA ILE A 120 -35.65 -3.15 -15.68
C ILE A 120 -34.46 -3.06 -16.64
N LEU A 121 -33.31 -3.63 -16.28
CA LEU A 121 -32.24 -3.90 -17.23
C LEU A 121 -31.91 -5.39 -17.25
N ASP A 122 -31.91 -5.86 -18.49
CA ASP A 122 -31.81 -7.21 -18.98
C ASP A 122 -30.62 -8.00 -18.41
N ALA A 123 -30.91 -9.26 -18.14
CA ALA A 123 -29.92 -10.30 -17.95
C ALA A 123 -29.24 -10.58 -19.28
N ASN A 124 -27.96 -10.23 -19.41
CA ASN A 124 -26.95 -10.94 -20.21
C ASN A 124 -25.61 -10.19 -20.11
N SER A 125 -24.74 -10.58 -19.17
CA SER A 125 -23.31 -10.39 -19.37
C SER A 125 -22.56 -11.55 -18.73
N VAL A 126 -21.87 -12.26 -19.61
CA VAL A 126 -21.04 -13.45 -19.42
C VAL A 126 -20.07 -13.28 -18.24
N GLU A 127 -20.12 -14.21 -17.30
CA GLU A 127 -19.08 -14.40 -16.29
C GLU A 127 -17.85 -15.04 -16.95
N GLU A 128 -16.75 -14.30 -17.02
CA GLU A 128 -15.40 -14.87 -17.16
C GLU A 128 -14.73 -14.89 -15.78
N PRO A 129 -14.29 -16.05 -15.27
CA PRO A 129 -13.55 -16.13 -14.03
C PRO A 129 -12.08 -15.78 -14.31
N SER A 130 -11.73 -14.50 -14.17
CA SER A 130 -10.34 -14.08 -14.03
C SER A 130 -9.96 -14.14 -12.56
N ASP A 131 -8.98 -14.98 -12.23
CA ASP A 131 -8.34 -15.13 -10.91
C ASP A 131 -7.48 -13.89 -10.55
N ASP A 132 -7.95 -12.69 -10.89
CA ASP A 132 -7.43 -11.42 -10.41
C ASP A 132 -8.27 -11.03 -9.19
N LEU A 133 -7.70 -11.19 -8.00
CA LEU A 133 -8.27 -10.71 -6.76
C LEU A 133 -8.60 -9.22 -6.88
N ASP A 134 -9.89 -8.92 -7.07
CA ASP A 134 -10.41 -7.55 -7.08
C ASP A 134 -9.96 -6.83 -5.79
N PRO A 135 -9.21 -5.71 -5.90
CA PRO A 135 -8.73 -4.97 -4.75
C PRO A 135 -9.84 -4.58 -3.78
N LEU A 136 -11.07 -4.34 -4.26
CA LEU A 136 -12.25 -4.06 -3.44
C LEU A 136 -12.70 -5.30 -2.65
N THR A 137 -12.60 -6.50 -3.22
CA THR A 137 -12.87 -7.76 -2.54
C THR A 137 -11.83 -8.05 -1.44
N TRP A 138 -10.55 -7.75 -1.68
CA TRP A 138 -9.51 -7.83 -0.64
C TRP A 138 -9.70 -6.79 0.47
N LEU A 139 -10.05 -5.55 0.13
CA LEU A 139 -10.46 -4.49 1.06
C LEU A 139 -11.66 -4.92 1.91
N ALA A 140 -12.71 -5.42 1.28
CA ALA A 140 -13.92 -5.88 1.95
C ALA A 140 -13.63 -7.05 2.90
N ARG A 141 -12.75 -7.97 2.50
CA ARG A 141 -12.28 -9.08 3.34
C ARG A 141 -11.54 -8.57 4.57
N LEU A 142 -10.59 -7.65 4.41
CA LEU A 142 -9.83 -7.08 5.53
C LEU A 142 -10.73 -6.26 6.46
N GLN A 143 -11.68 -5.51 5.90
CA GLN A 143 -12.67 -4.76 6.69
C GLN A 143 -13.62 -5.69 7.44
N ALA A 144 -14.03 -6.81 6.85
CA ALA A 144 -14.86 -7.83 7.49
C ALA A 144 -14.10 -8.59 8.59
N GLU A 145 -12.83 -8.97 8.37
CA GLU A 145 -11.95 -9.58 9.36
C GLU A 145 -11.72 -8.64 10.56
N PHE A 146 -11.64 -7.32 10.32
CA PHE A 146 -11.56 -6.32 11.39
C PHE A 146 -12.86 -6.19 12.20
N ASN A 147 -14.01 -6.08 11.52
CA ASN A 147 -15.32 -6.01 12.17
C ASN A 147 -15.65 -7.27 12.98
N THR A 148 -15.12 -8.43 12.56
CA THR A 148 -15.33 -9.72 13.25
C THR A 148 -14.34 -9.98 14.38
N SER A 149 -13.12 -9.42 14.35
CA SER A 149 -12.17 -9.45 15.47
C SER A 149 -12.62 -8.59 16.65
N SER A 150 -13.48 -7.60 16.42
CA SER A 150 -14.11 -6.76 17.44
C SER A 150 -15.30 -7.41 18.17
N LYS A 151 -15.37 -8.74 18.27
CA LYS A 151 -16.47 -9.44 18.98
C LYS A 151 -16.32 -9.51 20.50
N GLY A 152 -15.35 -8.81 21.07
CA GLY A 152 -15.05 -8.80 22.52
C GLY A 152 -15.17 -7.44 23.23
N ALA A 153 -15.56 -6.36 22.55
CA ALA A 153 -15.73 -5.05 23.18
C ALA A 153 -17.20 -4.65 23.24
N SER A 154 -17.76 -4.77 24.44
CA SER A 154 -19.06 -4.24 24.83
C SER A 154 -19.17 -2.73 24.58
N HIS A 155 -20.30 -2.30 24.01
CA HIS A 155 -20.87 -0.95 24.11
C HIS A 155 -19.98 0.22 23.64
N LEU A 156 -19.70 0.31 22.33
CA LEU A 156 -19.17 1.55 21.73
C LEU A 156 -20.33 2.38 21.18
N SER A 157 -20.61 3.50 21.86
CA SER A 157 -21.36 4.61 21.30
C SER A 157 -20.78 4.98 19.94
N LYS A 158 -21.63 5.32 18.96
CA LYS A 158 -21.14 5.90 17.71
C LYS A 158 -20.21 7.06 18.06
N PRO A 159 -19.04 7.18 17.39
CA PRO A 159 -18.12 8.27 17.68
C PRO A 159 -18.84 9.61 17.48
N ASP A 160 -18.75 10.48 18.48
CA ASP A 160 -19.37 11.81 18.40
C ASP A 160 -18.66 12.62 17.32
N ARG A 161 -19.43 13.19 16.39
CA ARG A 161 -18.90 14.01 15.29
C ARG A 161 -18.06 15.16 15.83
N LYS A 162 -18.47 15.76 16.95
CA LYS A 162 -17.75 16.87 17.57
C LYS A 162 -16.37 16.44 18.10
N GLU A 163 -16.28 15.27 18.74
CA GLU A 163 -15.00 14.70 19.19
C GLU A 163 -14.06 14.42 18.01
N LEU A 164 -14.59 13.88 16.91
CA LEU A 164 -13.81 13.67 15.69
C LEU A 164 -13.32 14.99 15.09
N GLU A 165 -14.17 16.01 15.03
CA GLU A 165 -13.81 17.35 14.52
C GLU A 165 -12.70 18.02 15.36
N GLU A 166 -12.72 17.81 16.68
CA GLU A 166 -11.63 18.25 17.57
C GLU A 166 -10.35 17.46 17.34
N ALA A 167 -10.43 16.14 17.19
CA ALA A 167 -9.28 15.27 16.92
C ALA A 167 -8.57 15.62 15.60
N VAL A 168 -9.31 16.05 14.57
CA VAL A 168 -8.73 16.46 13.27
C VAL A 168 -8.28 17.91 13.21
N ALA A 169 -8.57 18.72 14.23
CA ALA A 169 -8.19 20.13 14.26
C ALA A 169 -6.70 20.38 13.94
N PRO A 170 -5.74 19.53 14.38
CA PRO A 170 -4.33 19.70 14.03
C PRO A 170 -4.03 19.60 12.52
N LEU A 171 -4.84 18.88 11.72
CA LEU A 171 -4.66 18.82 10.27
C LEU A 171 -4.99 20.13 9.57
N LYS A 172 -5.90 20.93 10.15
CA LYS A 172 -6.39 22.18 9.54
C LYS A 172 -5.40 23.34 9.71
N ALA A 173 -4.43 23.23 10.62
CA ALA A 173 -3.46 24.27 10.90
C ALA A 173 -2.03 23.73 10.93
N GLN A 174 -1.19 24.21 10.01
CA GLN A 174 0.22 23.81 9.91
C GLN A 174 0.97 23.94 11.26
N GLY A 175 0.75 25.04 11.98
CA GLY A 175 1.39 25.27 13.29
C GLY A 175 0.98 24.26 14.36
N ALA A 176 -0.28 23.79 14.35
CA ALA A 176 -0.74 22.77 15.29
C ALA A 176 -0.09 21.41 15.00
N MET A 177 0.01 21.05 13.71
CA MET A 177 0.73 19.85 13.28
C MET A 177 2.22 19.93 13.64
N THR A 178 2.90 21.05 13.39
CA THR A 178 4.30 21.27 13.81
C THR A 178 4.46 21.12 15.32
N MET A 179 3.54 21.68 16.10
CA MET A 179 3.58 21.59 17.57
C MET A 179 3.43 20.14 18.05
N LEU A 180 2.63 19.31 17.37
CA LEU A 180 2.51 17.87 17.68
C LEU A 180 3.86 17.17 17.52
N TYR A 181 4.56 17.42 16.40
CA TYR A 181 5.90 16.87 16.18
C TYR A 181 6.90 17.35 17.24
N VAL A 182 6.98 18.66 17.48
CA VAL A 182 7.94 19.24 18.44
C VAL A 182 7.70 18.69 19.85
N LYS A 183 6.44 18.62 20.29
CA LYS A 183 6.10 18.04 21.61
C LYS A 183 6.55 16.59 21.73
N ARG A 184 6.43 15.79 20.67
CA ARG A 184 6.84 14.39 20.68
C ARG A 184 8.37 14.25 20.67
N LEU A 185 9.04 15.02 19.82
CA LEU A 185 10.51 15.05 19.75
C LEU A 185 11.16 15.50 21.07
N ALA A 186 10.53 16.42 21.80
CA ALA A 186 11.06 16.94 23.05
C ALA A 186 10.75 16.08 24.29
N ARG A 187 9.66 15.30 24.27
CA ARG A 187 9.23 14.49 25.44
C ARG A 187 9.92 13.14 25.52
N ASP A 188 10.19 12.52 24.39
CA ASP A 188 10.74 11.18 24.37
C ASP A 188 12.25 11.19 24.37
N THR A 189 12.84 10.17 24.99
CA THR A 189 14.27 9.87 24.81
C THR A 189 14.44 9.10 23.52
N TRP A 190 14.89 9.78 22.47
CA TRP A 190 15.22 9.16 21.19
C TRP A 190 16.60 8.47 21.29
N PRO A 191 16.76 7.23 20.78
CA PRO A 191 18.04 6.57 20.83
C PRO A 191 19.04 7.29 19.91
N ALA A 192 20.28 7.44 20.37
CA ALA A 192 21.31 8.14 19.60
C ALA A 192 21.81 7.34 18.37
N ALA A 193 21.67 6.02 18.41
CA ALA A 193 22.16 5.08 17.39
C ALA A 193 21.08 4.05 17.04
N ASP A 194 19.93 4.54 16.58
CA ASP A 194 18.79 3.75 16.11
C ASP A 194 18.82 3.43 14.61
N LYS A 195 19.77 4.02 13.86
CA LYS A 195 19.85 3.85 12.41
C LYS A 195 20.62 2.59 12.01
N ILE A 196 20.06 1.85 11.06
CA ILE A 196 20.69 0.71 10.40
C ILE A 196 20.91 1.01 8.90
N PRO A 197 21.78 0.23 8.21
CA PRO A 197 21.88 0.31 6.76
C PRO A 197 20.52 0.11 6.09
N ASP A 198 20.41 0.62 4.86
CA ASP A 198 19.19 0.49 4.07
C ASP A 198 18.71 -0.96 3.96
N GLN A 199 17.46 -1.19 4.33
CA GLN A 199 16.83 -2.52 4.34
C GLN A 199 16.23 -2.92 2.98
N MET A 200 16.23 -2.01 2.00
CA MET A 200 15.73 -2.31 0.65
C MET A 200 16.71 -3.21 -0.11
N ARG A 201 16.17 -4.21 -0.81
CA ARG A 201 16.96 -5.07 -1.69
C ARG A 201 17.34 -4.31 -2.97
N PRO A 202 18.62 -4.33 -3.39
CA PRO A 202 19.08 -3.58 -4.56
C PRO A 202 18.64 -4.19 -5.90
N ASP A 203 18.27 -5.47 -5.90
CA ASP A 203 17.90 -6.28 -7.08
C ASP A 203 16.38 -6.46 -7.24
N PHE A 204 15.57 -5.78 -6.44
CA PHE A 204 14.12 -5.95 -6.49
C PHE A 204 13.52 -5.27 -7.72
N ASP A 205 12.96 -6.08 -8.62
CA ASP A 205 12.10 -5.64 -9.71
C ASP A 205 10.66 -6.12 -9.46
N PRO A 206 9.72 -5.21 -9.15
CA PRO A 206 8.32 -5.56 -8.91
C PRO A 206 7.68 -6.31 -10.09
N ALA A 207 8.09 -5.97 -11.33
CA ALA A 207 7.53 -6.55 -12.55
C ALA A 207 8.10 -7.94 -12.89
N HIS A 208 9.24 -8.29 -12.29
CA HIS A 208 9.87 -9.61 -12.43
C HIS A 208 9.40 -10.58 -11.35
N GLU A 209 9.21 -10.12 -10.11
CA GLU A 209 8.77 -10.97 -8.98
C GLU A 209 7.30 -11.42 -9.07
N ALA A 210 6.43 -10.63 -9.70
CA ALA A 210 5.06 -11.03 -10.03
C ALA A 210 4.98 -12.19 -11.05
N LYS A 211 6.11 -12.58 -11.66
CA LYS A 211 6.21 -13.66 -12.65
C LYS A 211 6.91 -14.90 -12.08
N LYS A 212 6.44 -15.44 -10.95
CA LYS A 212 6.90 -16.77 -10.47
C LYS A 212 6.11 -17.92 -11.10
N PRO A 213 6.72 -19.11 -11.23
CA PRO A 213 6.66 -19.90 -12.46
C PRO A 213 5.35 -20.68 -12.64
N LYS A 214 4.97 -20.88 -13.91
CA LYS A 214 3.91 -21.81 -14.32
C LYS A 214 4.12 -23.16 -13.63
N PRO A 215 3.05 -23.81 -13.12
CA PRO A 215 3.16 -25.17 -12.60
C PRO A 215 3.73 -26.08 -13.70
N PRO A 216 4.57 -27.07 -13.33
CA PRO A 216 5.14 -27.98 -14.31
C PRO A 216 4.02 -28.63 -15.11
N LYS A 217 4.06 -28.49 -16.44
CA LYS A 217 3.17 -29.21 -17.34
C LYS A 217 3.26 -30.69 -16.98
N ALA A 218 2.17 -31.26 -16.50
CA ALA A 218 2.01 -32.70 -16.38
C ALA A 218 2.39 -33.34 -17.73
N GLY A 219 3.26 -34.34 -17.67
CA GLY A 219 3.82 -34.99 -18.85
C GLY A 219 2.73 -35.54 -19.77
N ASN A 220 2.76 -35.12 -21.04
CA ASN A 220 1.96 -35.76 -22.07
C ASN A 220 2.62 -37.11 -22.42
N GLY A 221 1.96 -38.19 -22.02
CA GLY A 221 2.18 -39.51 -22.59
C GLY A 221 1.76 -39.55 -24.07
N PRO A 222 2.35 -40.45 -24.88
CA PRO A 222 2.17 -40.47 -26.32
C PRO A 222 0.89 -41.23 -26.70
N HIS A 223 -0.03 -40.56 -27.39
CA HIS A 223 -1.02 -41.25 -28.23
C HIS A 223 -0.85 -40.86 -29.69
N ALA A 224 -0.80 -41.91 -30.49
CA ALA A 224 -0.47 -41.94 -31.91
C ALA A 224 -1.67 -41.63 -32.80
N GLY A 225 -1.36 -41.06 -33.98
CA GLY A 225 -2.06 -41.41 -35.22
C GLY A 225 -3.08 -40.38 -35.75
N PRO A 226 -3.30 -40.37 -37.08
CA PRO A 226 -3.06 -39.16 -37.87
C PRO A 226 -4.29 -38.69 -38.64
N SER A 227 -4.33 -37.41 -39.01
CA SER A 227 -5.08 -36.98 -40.19
C SER A 227 -4.49 -35.71 -40.81
N SER A 228 -4.50 -35.74 -42.13
CA SER A 228 -3.78 -34.96 -43.12
C SER A 228 -4.63 -33.83 -43.71
N MET A 229 -3.95 -32.83 -44.32
CA MET A 229 -4.40 -31.75 -45.25
C MET A 229 -4.35 -30.31 -44.66
N PRO A 230 -4.26 -29.24 -45.49
CA PRO A 230 -3.02 -28.64 -46.02
C PRO A 230 -2.86 -27.15 -45.58
N PRO A 231 -1.78 -26.43 -45.95
CA PRO A 231 -1.36 -25.21 -45.27
C PRO A 231 -1.97 -23.93 -45.86
N PRO A 232 -2.07 -22.85 -45.07
CA PRO A 232 -2.09 -21.50 -45.62
C PRO A 232 -0.90 -20.66 -45.16
N SER A 233 -0.28 -20.02 -46.17
CA SER A 233 0.27 -18.66 -46.20
C SER A 233 1.22 -18.19 -45.10
N GLN A 234 2.47 -17.96 -45.53
CA GLN A 234 3.42 -17.03 -44.93
C GLN A 234 2.78 -15.66 -44.69
N GLY A 235 2.72 -15.25 -43.42
CA GLY A 235 2.43 -13.88 -43.00
C GLY A 235 3.52 -13.42 -42.05
N SER A 236 4.48 -12.67 -42.58
CA SER A 236 5.55 -11.99 -41.87
C SER A 236 4.97 -10.89 -40.98
N ASN A 237 4.82 -11.15 -39.68
CA ASN A 237 4.51 -10.09 -38.71
C ASN A 237 5.78 -9.68 -37.97
N ALA A 238 6.28 -8.53 -38.39
CA ALA A 238 7.39 -7.80 -37.79
C ALA A 238 7.14 -7.52 -36.30
N SER A 239 8.19 -7.72 -35.50
CA SER A 239 8.31 -7.20 -34.14
C SER A 239 8.13 -5.69 -34.14
N ARG A 240 6.98 -5.24 -33.64
CA ARG A 240 6.72 -3.82 -33.40
C ARG A 240 7.45 -3.42 -32.11
N LYS A 241 8.64 -2.84 -32.28
CA LYS A 241 9.37 -2.12 -31.23
C LYS A 241 8.42 -1.10 -30.59
N ARG A 242 8.29 -1.17 -29.27
CA ARG A 242 7.58 -0.19 -28.44
C ARG A 242 8.41 1.10 -28.46
N ASN A 243 7.90 2.16 -29.06
CA ASN A 243 8.52 3.48 -29.00
C ASN A 243 8.40 4.01 -27.57
N THR A 244 9.54 4.27 -26.95
CA THR A 244 9.71 5.10 -25.76
C THR A 244 9.27 6.53 -26.08
N LEU A 245 8.07 6.88 -25.63
CA LEU A 245 7.56 8.25 -25.56
C LEU A 245 7.93 8.81 -24.19
N HIS A 246 8.98 9.63 -24.15
CA HIS A 246 9.22 10.78 -23.27
C HIS A 246 10.73 11.08 -23.22
N ASN A 247 11.24 11.67 -24.30
CA ASN A 247 12.48 12.47 -24.24
C ASN A 247 12.05 13.93 -24.26
N GLY A 248 12.14 14.60 -23.11
CA GLY A 248 11.79 16.01 -23.01
C GLY A 248 11.62 16.54 -21.59
N ASP A 249 12.34 16.00 -20.61
CA ASP A 249 12.41 16.60 -19.29
C ASP A 249 13.58 17.62 -19.25
N PRO A 250 13.32 18.92 -19.00
CA PRO A 250 14.34 19.98 -19.04
C PRO A 250 15.25 20.04 -17.80
N PHE A 251 15.30 19.02 -16.94
CA PHE A 251 16.11 19.02 -15.71
C PHE A 251 17.34 18.09 -15.68
N GLU A 252 17.80 17.55 -16.80
CA GLU A 252 19.10 16.86 -16.84
C GLU A 252 20.26 17.86 -17.06
N GLU A 253 20.89 18.29 -15.96
CA GLU A 253 22.27 18.79 -16.00
C GLU A 253 23.25 17.61 -16.18
N PRO A 254 24.24 17.71 -17.10
CA PRO A 254 25.15 16.62 -17.38
C PRO A 254 26.19 16.42 -16.27
N SER A 255 26.17 15.23 -15.66
CA SER A 255 27.21 14.75 -14.76
C SER A 255 28.56 14.66 -15.47
N SER A 256 29.51 15.48 -15.03
CA SER A 256 30.85 15.59 -15.58
C SER A 256 31.71 14.39 -15.17
N LYS A 257 32.00 13.52 -16.14
CA LYS A 257 33.00 12.44 -16.04
C LYS A 257 34.37 13.03 -15.67
N ARG A 258 34.94 12.64 -14.52
CA ARG A 258 36.39 12.78 -14.27
C ARG A 258 37.09 11.50 -14.71
N SER A 259 37.86 11.64 -15.77
CA SER A 259 38.78 10.63 -16.29
C SER A 259 39.92 10.38 -15.32
N ALA A 260 40.15 9.11 -14.99
CA ALA A 260 41.42 8.63 -14.47
C ALA A 260 42.46 8.68 -15.61
N THR A 261 43.54 9.42 -15.40
CA THR A 261 44.79 9.26 -16.17
C THR A 261 45.89 8.97 -15.18
N GLY A 262 46.55 7.84 -15.40
CA GLY A 262 47.68 7.40 -14.60
C GLY A 262 48.95 8.17 -14.92
N ARG A 263 49.83 8.23 -13.93
CA ARG A 263 51.27 8.08 -14.09
C ARG A 263 51.86 7.60 -12.77
#